data_AF-A0A1S3R584-F1
#
_entry.id   AF-A0A1S3R584-F1
#
_cell.length_a   1.000
_cell.length_b   1.000
_cell.length_c   1.000
_cell.angle_alpha   90.00
_cell.angle_beta   90.00
_cell.angle_gamma   90.00
#
_symmetry.space_group_name_H-M   'P 1'
#
loop_
_entity.id
_entity.type
_entity.pdbx_description
1 polymer ?
#
loop_
_entity_poly.entity_id
_entity_poly.type
_entity_poly.pdbx_seq_one_letter_code
_entity_poly.pdbx_strand_id
1 'polypeptide(L)'
;MKDTDSINLYKNMRETLVYLTHLDYADTERIMTEKLHNQVNGTEWSWRNLNTLCWAIGSISGAMHEEDEKRFLVTVIKVCSSLCNGHSVHSQPRTYTRRTFTGSYSL
;
A
#
# COMPACT_ATOMS: atom_id res chain seq x y z
N MET A 1 -18.49 -11.69 16.30
CA MET A 1 -18.51 -10.39 17.02
C MET A 1 -17.13 -9.72 17.01
N LYS A 2 -16.01 -10.44 17.15
CA LYS A 2 -14.65 -9.86 17.04
C LYS A 2 -14.29 -9.34 15.62
N ASP A 3 -14.87 -9.93 14.58
CA ASP A 3 -14.62 -9.52 13.20
C ASP A 3 -15.30 -8.18 12.85
N THR A 4 -16.44 -7.88 13.49
CA THR A 4 -17.23 -6.66 13.23
C THR A 4 -16.49 -5.39 13.64
N ASP A 5 -15.84 -5.39 14.81
CA ASP A 5 -15.08 -4.23 15.30
C ASP A 5 -13.82 -3.97 14.44
N SER A 6 -13.17 -5.05 14.00
CA SER A 6 -11.98 -5.00 13.15
C SER A 6 -12.30 -4.44 11.76
N ILE A 7 -13.47 -4.81 11.20
CA ILE A 7 -13.97 -4.29 9.92
C ILE A 7 -14.32 -2.80 10.04
N ASN A 8 -14.98 -2.40 11.12
CA ASN A 8 -15.35 -1.00 11.33
C ASN A 8 -14.12 -0.10 11.54
N LEU A 9 -13.10 -0.60 12.24
CA LEU A 9 -11.83 0.13 12.39
C LEU A 9 -11.13 0.34 11.04
N TYR A 10 -11.07 -0.68 10.19
CA TYR A 10 -10.49 -0.55 8.84
C TYR A 10 -11.27 0.46 7.98
N LYS A 11 -12.61 0.46 8.06
CA LYS A 11 -13.45 1.45 7.38
C LYS A 11 -13.16 2.87 7.84
N ASN A 12 -13.10 3.11 9.17
CA ASN A 12 -12.80 4.42 9.73
C ASN A 12 -11.38 4.90 9.37
N MET A 13 -10.39 4.00 9.39
CA MET A 13 -9.02 4.32 8.99
C MET A 13 -8.94 4.70 7.50
N ARG A 14 -9.62 3.94 6.63
CA ARG A 14 -9.71 4.25 5.21
C ARG A 14 -10.39 5.60 4.98
N GLU A 15 -11.54 5.84 5.59
CA GLU A 15 -12.27 7.11 5.43
C GLU A 15 -11.42 8.30 5.88
N THR A 16 -10.73 8.19 7.02
CA THR A 16 -9.83 9.25 7.50
C THR A 16 -8.71 9.52 6.49
N LEU A 17 -8.10 8.47 5.93
CA LEU A 17 -7.03 8.61 4.95
C LEU A 17 -7.53 9.28 3.66
N VAL A 18 -8.72 8.89 3.17
CA VAL A 18 -9.38 9.51 2.01
C VAL A 18 -9.71 10.97 2.26
N TYR A 19 -10.24 11.31 3.44
CA TYR A 19 -10.50 12.70 3.82
C TYR A 19 -9.22 13.55 3.83
N LEU A 20 -8.11 13.01 4.35
CA LEU A 20 -6.81 13.70 4.33
C LEU A 20 -6.31 13.89 2.89
N THR A 21 -6.51 12.92 2.00
CA THR A 21 -6.14 13.04 0.58
C THR A 21 -6.98 14.08 -0.16
N HIS A 22 -8.27 14.21 0.16
CA HIS A 22 -9.10 15.30 -0.39
C HIS A 22 -8.67 16.69 0.11
N LEU A 23 -8.10 16.79 1.32
CA LEU A 23 -7.61 18.06 1.88
C LEU A 23 -6.28 18.49 1.24
N ASP A 24 -5.34 17.57 1.07
CA ASP A 24 -4.05 17.83 0.42
C ASP A 24 -3.51 16.57 -0.28
N TYR A 25 -3.91 16.41 -1.53
CA TYR A 25 -3.48 15.27 -2.35
C TYR A 25 -1.97 15.35 -2.65
N ALA A 26 -1.42 16.55 -2.80
CA ALA A 26 -0.03 16.76 -3.16
C ALA A 26 0.89 16.35 -2.00
N ASP A 27 0.51 16.66 -0.76
CA ASP A 27 1.25 16.21 0.41
C ASP A 27 1.15 14.68 0.60
N THR A 28 -0.04 14.11 0.38
CA THR A 28 -0.25 12.65 0.45
C THR A 28 0.62 11.92 -0.57
N GLU A 29 0.62 12.36 -1.84
CA GLU A 29 1.43 11.79 -2.90
C GLU A 29 2.93 11.91 -2.59
N ARG A 30 3.37 13.08 -2.10
CA ARG A 30 4.77 13.32 -1.72
C ARG A 30 5.23 12.34 -0.64
N ILE A 31 4.47 12.18 0.44
CA ILE A 31 4.81 11.28 1.55
C ILE A 31 4.85 9.82 1.10
N MET A 32 3.86 9.38 0.31
CA MET A 32 3.83 8.00 -0.20
C MET A 32 4.99 7.71 -1.15
N THR A 33 5.35 8.67 -2.00
CA THR A 33 6.49 8.56 -2.92
C THR A 33 7.82 8.55 -2.18
N GLU A 34 7.99 9.40 -1.16
CA GLU A 34 9.16 9.41 -0.29
C GLU A 34 9.36 8.07 0.43
N LYS A 35 8.28 7.50 0.99
CA LYS A 35 8.31 6.17 1.62
C LYS A 35 8.64 5.06 0.63
N LEU A 36 8.12 5.13 -0.60
CA LEU A 36 8.49 4.19 -1.66
C LEU A 36 9.97 4.29 -2.01
N HIS A 37 10.50 5.51 -2.12
CA HIS A 37 11.91 5.73 -2.37
C HIS A 37 12.79 5.16 -1.23
N ASN A 38 12.35 5.27 0.03
CA ASN A 38 13.00 4.65 1.18
C ASN A 38 12.96 3.11 1.19
N GLN A 39 12.00 2.51 0.46
CA GLN A 39 12.03 1.07 0.20
C GLN A 39 13.08 0.72 -0.88
N VAL A 40 13.20 1.53 -1.94
CA VAL A 40 14.13 1.32 -3.06
C VAL A 40 15.59 1.53 -2.66
N ASN A 41 15.88 2.57 -1.90
CA ASN A 41 17.24 2.91 -1.46
C ASN A 41 17.74 2.01 -0.30
N GLY A 42 16.88 1.16 0.25
CA GLY A 42 17.20 0.23 1.33
C GLY A 42 17.17 0.81 2.75
N THR A 43 16.87 2.10 2.96
CA THR A 43 16.93 2.72 4.29
C THR A 43 15.82 2.26 5.23
N GLU A 44 14.63 1.99 4.69
CA GLU A 44 13.46 1.50 5.45
C GLU A 44 12.95 0.15 4.91
N TRP A 45 13.76 -0.55 4.12
CA TRP A 45 13.33 -1.75 3.42
C TRP A 45 12.88 -2.86 4.38
N SER A 46 11.63 -3.28 4.25
CA SER A 46 11.18 -4.58 4.73
C SER A 46 9.93 -5.01 3.99
N TRP A 47 9.74 -6.32 3.82
CA TRP A 47 8.51 -6.88 3.25
C TRP A 47 7.24 -6.40 3.97
N ARG A 48 7.31 -6.19 5.28
CA ARG A 48 6.19 -5.66 6.08
C ARG A 48 5.91 -4.20 5.73
N ASN A 49 6.93 -3.35 5.62
CA ASN A 49 6.78 -1.94 5.28
C ASN A 49 6.26 -1.76 3.86
N LEU A 50 6.82 -2.50 2.89
CA LEU A 50 6.34 -2.48 1.51
C LEU A 50 4.87 -2.88 1.42
N ASN A 51 4.48 -4.01 2.04
CA ASN A 51 3.08 -4.46 2.00
C ASN A 51 2.15 -3.41 2.63
N THR A 52 2.51 -2.88 3.80
CA THR A 52 1.70 -1.86 4.49
C THR A 52 1.53 -0.60 3.63
N LEU A 53 2.60 -0.18 2.95
CA LEU A 53 2.58 0.97 2.04
C LEU A 53 1.68 0.73 0.82
N CYS A 54 1.76 -0.46 0.20
CA CYS A 54 0.88 -0.84 -0.91
C CYS A 54 -0.60 -0.86 -0.49
N TRP A 55 -0.91 -1.36 0.71
CA TRP A 55 -2.27 -1.33 1.24
C TRP A 55 -2.77 0.10 1.48
N ALA A 56 -1.91 0.99 1.99
CA ALA A 56 -2.25 2.40 2.22
C ALA A 56 -2.50 3.14 0.89
N ILE A 57 -1.64 2.95 -0.11
CA ILE A 57 -1.82 3.49 -1.47
C ILE A 57 -3.13 2.98 -2.09
N GLY A 58 -3.40 1.67 -1.99
CA GLY A 58 -4.64 1.09 -2.50
C GLY A 58 -5.90 1.62 -1.80
N SER A 59 -5.80 1.98 -0.51
CA SER A 59 -6.94 2.47 0.26
C SER A 59 -7.42 3.88 -0.11
N ILE A 60 -6.53 4.72 -0.69
CA ILE A 60 -6.84 6.08 -1.15
C ILE A 60 -7.24 6.14 -2.64
N SER A 61 -7.35 4.99 -3.31
CA SER A 61 -7.80 4.95 -4.71
C SER A 61 -9.21 5.54 -4.85
N GLY A 62 -9.39 6.40 -5.84
CA GLY A 62 -10.61 7.20 -6.06
C GLY A 62 -10.71 8.49 -5.24
N ALA A 63 -9.70 8.83 -4.43
CA ALA A 63 -9.65 10.09 -3.66
C ALA A 63 -8.92 11.24 -4.39
N MET A 64 -8.50 11.04 -5.64
CA MET A 64 -7.75 12.01 -6.44
C MET A 64 -8.44 12.19 -7.80
N HIS A 65 -8.06 13.22 -8.55
CA HIS A 65 -8.52 13.36 -9.93
C HIS A 65 -7.98 12.21 -10.80
N GLU A 66 -8.79 11.70 -11.73
CA GLU A 66 -8.50 10.48 -12.48
C GLU A 66 -7.13 10.51 -13.19
N GLU A 67 -6.74 11.66 -13.74
CA GLU A 67 -5.46 11.83 -14.42
C GLU A 67 -4.26 11.76 -13.46
N ASP A 68 -4.40 12.32 -12.26
CA ASP A 68 -3.34 12.33 -11.25
C ASP A 68 -3.21 10.97 -10.59
N GLU A 69 -4.35 10.33 -10.27
CA GLU A 69 -4.37 8.96 -9.75
C GLU A 69 -3.69 7.99 -10.74
N LYS A 70 -3.97 8.12 -12.03
CA LYS A 70 -3.34 7.30 -13.07
C LYS A 70 -1.83 7.48 -13.10
N ARG A 71 -1.32 8.72 -12.99
CA ARG A 71 0.12 9.00 -12.95
C ARG A 71 0.78 8.44 -11.69
N PHE A 72 0.12 8.61 -10.55
CA PHE A 72 0.58 8.11 -9.27
C PHE A 72 0.67 6.57 -9.29
N LEU A 73 -0.39 5.89 -9.71
CA LEU A 73 -0.43 4.42 -9.79
C LEU A 73 0.63 3.85 -10.76
N VAL A 74 0.85 4.50 -11.91
CA VAL A 74 1.92 4.08 -12.85
C VAL A 74 3.29 4.17 -12.18
N THR A 75 3.54 5.20 -11.38
CA THR A 75 4.80 5.38 -10.66
C THR A 75 4.98 4.30 -9.60
N VAL A 76 3.94 4.03 -8.80
CA VAL A 76 3.95 2.98 -7.77
C VAL A 76 4.19 1.60 -8.38
N ILE A 77 3.50 1.24 -9.46
CA ILE A 77 3.65 -0.07 -10.12
C ILE A 77 5.07 -0.25 -10.68
N LYS A 78 5.62 0.79 -11.30
CA LYS A 78 7.01 0.76 -11.81
C LYS A 78 8.02 0.53 -10.69
N VAL A 79 7.85 1.20 -9.55
CA VAL A 79 8.73 1.06 -8.38
C VAL A 79 8.59 -0.32 -7.74
N CYS A 80 7.37 -0.84 -7.59
CA CYS A 80 7.15 -2.19 -7.08
C CYS A 80 7.75 -3.26 -8.01
N SER A 81 7.66 -3.06 -9.33
CA SER A 81 8.25 -3.95 -10.32
C SER A 81 9.78 -3.89 -10.30
N SER A 82 10.37 -2.70 -10.19
CA SER A 82 11.83 -2.55 -10.11
C SER A 82 12.41 -3.18 -8.83
N LEU A 83 11.72 -3.05 -7.70
CA LEU A 83 12.05 -3.76 -6.45
C LEU A 83 11.97 -5.28 -6.63
N CYS A 84 10.89 -5.80 -7.23
CA CYS A 84 10.72 -7.23 -7.42
C CYS A 84 11.79 -7.84 -8.36
N ASN A 85 12.15 -7.10 -9.43
CA ASN A 85 13.12 -7.55 -10.42
C ASN A 85 14.58 -7.37 -9.94
N GLY A 86 14.90 -6.21 -9.35
CA GLY A 86 16.25 -5.86 -8.88
C GLY A 86 16.71 -6.63 -7.64
N HIS A 87 15.78 -7.11 -6.82
CA HIS A 87 16.07 -7.92 -5.64
C HIS A 87 15.97 -9.45 -5.88
N SER A 88 16.01 -9.89 -7.14
CA SER A 88 15.98 -11.32 -7.50
C SER A 88 17.10 -12.10 -6.79
N VAL A 89 16.75 -12.80 -5.70
CA VAL A 89 16.73 -14.27 -5.52
C VAL A 89 17.01 -14.69 -4.06
N HIS A 90 17.62 -13.88 -3.19
CA HIS A 90 18.21 -14.41 -1.94
C HIS A 90 17.43 -14.29 -0.62
N SER A 91 16.16 -13.87 -0.59
CA SER A 91 15.44 -13.73 0.70
C SER A 91 13.92 -13.84 0.61
N GLN A 92 13.43 -14.90 -0.05
CA GLN A 92 12.07 -15.39 0.15
C GLN A 92 12.09 -16.54 1.17
N PRO A 93 11.72 -16.37 2.46
CA PRO A 93 11.08 -17.46 3.15
C PRO A 93 9.72 -17.67 2.48
N ARG A 94 9.56 -18.80 1.77
CA ARG A 94 8.31 -19.31 1.19
C ARG A 94 7.27 -19.64 2.28
N THR A 95 6.96 -18.70 3.17
CA THR A 95 5.99 -18.90 4.26
C THR A 95 4.90 -17.83 4.31
N TYR A 96 4.98 -16.77 3.47
CA TYR A 96 3.91 -15.77 3.37
C TYR A 96 3.03 -15.89 2.11
N THR A 97 3.10 -17.00 1.37
CA THR A 97 2.16 -17.28 0.25
C THR A 97 1.00 -18.18 0.67
N ARG A 98 0.76 -18.38 1.97
CA ARG A 98 -0.37 -19.19 2.45
C ARG A 98 -1.12 -18.62 3.65
N ARG A 99 -1.24 -17.28 3.75
CA ARG A 99 -2.15 -16.66 4.75
C ARG A 99 -2.81 -15.32 4.38
N THR A 100 -2.93 -14.99 3.10
CA THR A 100 -3.79 -13.87 2.66
C THR A 100 -4.70 -14.18 1.46
N PHE A 101 -4.88 -15.46 1.10
CA PHE A 101 -5.82 -15.82 0.01
C PHE A 101 -6.93 -16.82 0.38
N THR A 102 -6.99 -17.31 1.63
CA THR A 102 -8.15 -18.05 2.15
C THR A 102 -8.26 -17.79 3.65
N GLY A 103 -9.12 -16.85 4.07
CA GLY A 103 -9.32 -16.66 5.52
C GLY A 103 -10.08 -15.41 6.00
N SER A 104 -10.69 -14.59 5.14
CA SER A 104 -11.60 -13.52 5.63
C SER A 104 -12.81 -13.25 4.73
N TYR A 105 -13.10 -14.14 3.78
CA TYR A 105 -14.31 -14.08 2.95
C TYR A 105 -14.82 -15.50 2.69
N SER A 106 -15.46 -16.11 3.68
CA SER A 106 -16.39 -17.23 3.52
C SER A 106 -17.17 -17.41 4.83
N LEU A 107 -18.38 -16.82 4.85
CA LEU A 107 -19.49 -16.98 5.83
C LEU A 107 -19.26 -16.51 7.27
#